data_AF-A0A564YX83-F1
#
_entry.id   AF-A0A564YX83-F1
#
_cell.length_a   1.000
_cell.length_b   1.000
_cell.length_c   1.000
_cell.angle_alpha   90.00
_cell.angle_beta   90.00
_cell.angle_gamma   90.00
#
_symmetry.space_group_name_H-M   'P 1'
#
loop_
_entity.id
_entity.type
_entity.pdbx_description
1 polymer ?
#
loop_
_entity_poly.entity_id
_entity_poly.type
_entity_poly.pdbx_seq_one_letter_code
_entity_poly.pdbx_strand_id
1 'polypeptide(L)'
;MLHDEMVMGAVLVHCTGQTASFADSLRDKLVNWKLKTTGMNPATESFLILHRFGCLTDTGTELELRQAIENFRENLQHSINAKNLNRYITAYMQRKPLSERLGDLKCSVLLITGALAPQRKGCEKLYESLMKVQGAKSSCATRELVVVENVANVLAERPDKVIESMQYFLQGIGLVSHLKMQTTPLNLNRRMSMEDYDKPMGRVQLAGGFRPNLTTPNDVPDENN
;
A
#
# COMPACT_ATOMS: atom_id res chain seq x y z
N MET A 1 -23.50 -13.92 10.65
CA MET A 1 -23.11 -14.89 9.60
C MET A 1 -22.11 -14.22 8.68
N LEU A 2 -21.09 -14.94 8.23
CA LEU A 2 -20.27 -14.50 7.10
C LEU A 2 -20.89 -15.04 5.83
N HIS A 3 -20.96 -14.18 4.81
CA HIS A 3 -21.49 -14.51 3.50
C HIS A 3 -20.32 -14.72 2.53
N ASP A 4 -19.63 -15.85 2.70
CA ASP A 4 -18.47 -16.18 1.86
C ASP A 4 -18.87 -16.29 0.38
N GLU A 5 -20.10 -16.74 0.10
CA GLU A 5 -20.67 -16.84 -1.24
C GLU A 5 -20.76 -15.49 -1.98
N MET A 6 -20.73 -14.36 -1.27
CA MET A 6 -20.81 -13.02 -1.86
C MET A 6 -19.44 -12.38 -2.13
N VAL A 7 -18.34 -13.02 -1.72
CA VAL A 7 -17.00 -12.43 -1.80
C VAL A 7 -16.08 -13.28 -2.68
N MET A 8 -15.81 -12.81 -3.90
CA MET A 8 -14.89 -13.47 -4.83
C MET A 8 -13.42 -13.30 -4.41
N GLY A 9 -13.07 -12.12 -3.90
CA GLY A 9 -11.74 -11.79 -3.43
C GLY A 9 -11.73 -10.46 -2.68
N ALA A 10 -10.69 -10.23 -1.87
CA ALA A 10 -10.55 -9.03 -1.07
C ALA A 10 -9.19 -8.38 -1.29
N VAL A 11 -9.19 -7.09 -1.66
CA VAL A 11 -7.99 -6.25 -1.66
C VAL A 11 -7.99 -5.40 -0.40
N LEU A 12 -7.02 -5.61 0.46
CA LEU A 12 -6.95 -5.06 1.81
C LEU A 12 -5.74 -4.15 1.95
N VAL A 13 -5.98 -2.84 1.92
CA VAL A 13 -4.92 -1.82 2.01
C VAL A 13 -4.70 -1.40 3.47
N HIS A 14 -3.46 -1.45 3.94
CA HIS A 14 -3.06 -1.12 5.33
C HIS A 14 -3.88 -1.86 6.40
N CYS A 15 -4.33 -3.08 6.10
CA CYS A 15 -5.22 -3.83 6.97
C CYS A 15 -4.47 -4.49 8.14
N THR A 16 -5.01 -4.32 9.36
CA THR A 16 -4.47 -4.97 10.56
C THR A 16 -5.52 -5.87 11.20
N GLY A 17 -5.13 -7.11 11.50
CA GLY A 17 -6.02 -8.10 12.13
C GLY A 17 -5.95 -8.13 13.66
N GLN A 18 -5.08 -7.33 14.26
CA GLN A 18 -4.85 -7.30 15.70
C GLN A 18 -5.68 -6.18 16.36
N THR A 19 -5.82 -6.26 17.69
CA THR A 19 -6.42 -5.19 18.49
C THR A 19 -5.64 -3.88 18.31
N ALA A 20 -6.30 -2.75 18.58
CA ALA A 20 -5.67 -1.45 18.44
C ALA A 20 -4.49 -1.31 19.41
N SER A 21 -3.26 -1.41 18.89
CA SER A 21 -2.02 -1.08 19.59
C SER A 21 -1.50 0.24 19.02
N PHE A 22 -2.17 1.34 19.37
CA PHE A 22 -1.64 2.69 19.19
C PHE A 22 -1.28 3.22 20.57
N ALA A 23 -0.32 4.15 20.63
CA ALA A 23 0.27 4.67 21.87
C ALA A 23 -0.78 4.84 22.98
N ASP A 24 -0.55 4.19 24.13
CA ASP A 24 -1.50 4.16 25.26
C ASP A 24 -1.86 5.58 25.70
N SER A 25 -0.93 6.53 25.63
CA SER A 25 -1.17 7.95 25.94
C SER A 25 -2.17 8.64 24.99
N LEU A 26 -2.22 8.25 23.71
CA LEU A 26 -3.21 8.76 22.76
C LEU A 26 -4.55 8.05 22.93
N ARG A 27 -4.51 6.76 23.24
CA ARG A 27 -5.69 5.97 23.59
C ARG A 27 -6.37 6.54 24.84
N ASP A 28 -5.62 6.88 25.88
CA ASP A 28 -6.14 7.44 27.13
C ASP A 28 -6.73 8.83 26.93
N LYS A 29 -6.06 9.69 26.13
CA LYS A 29 -6.60 11.00 25.73
C LYS A 29 -7.89 10.87 24.92
N LEU A 30 -7.98 9.86 24.05
CA LEU A 30 -9.18 9.55 23.28
C LEU A 30 -10.29 8.94 24.15
N VAL A 31 -9.98 8.09 25.11
CA VAL A 31 -10.99 7.54 26.03
C VAL A 31 -11.55 8.62 26.95
N ASN A 32 -10.69 9.52 27.46
CA ASN A 32 -11.11 10.71 28.21
C ASN A 32 -11.98 11.67 27.38
N TRP A 33 -11.88 11.64 26.05
CA TRP A 33 -12.75 12.39 25.13
C TRP A 33 -14.18 11.87 25.05
N LYS A 34 -14.44 10.58 25.35
CA LYS A 34 -15.81 10.03 25.39
C LYS A 34 -16.70 10.77 26.41
N LEU A 35 -16.11 11.46 27.39
CA LEU A 35 -16.81 12.15 28.47
C LEU A 35 -17.03 13.65 28.24
N LYS A 36 -16.34 14.31 27.29
CA LYS A 36 -16.37 15.76 27.15
C LYS A 36 -16.44 16.19 25.66
N THR A 37 -17.54 16.89 25.35
CA THR A 37 -17.73 17.90 24.29
C THR A 37 -18.02 17.54 22.81
N THR A 38 -18.87 18.41 22.25
CA THR A 38 -19.39 18.52 20.89
C THR A 38 -18.38 19.26 20.00
N GLY A 39 -17.53 18.56 19.23
CA GLY A 39 -16.61 19.18 18.26
C GLY A 39 -15.42 18.32 17.84
N MET A 40 -14.66 18.77 16.83
CA MET A 40 -13.37 18.19 16.45
C MET A 40 -12.28 18.70 17.40
N ASN A 41 -11.56 17.79 18.07
CA ASN A 41 -10.54 18.12 19.06
C ASN A 41 -9.13 17.95 18.45
N PRO A 42 -8.17 18.85 18.72
CA PRO A 42 -6.77 18.73 18.32
C PRO A 42 -6.12 17.36 18.63
N ALA A 43 -6.52 16.70 19.72
CA ALA A 43 -6.00 15.37 20.06
C ALA A 43 -6.50 14.27 19.10
N THR A 44 -7.75 14.35 18.65
CA THR A 44 -8.34 13.44 17.66
C THR A 44 -7.73 13.68 16.28
N GLU A 45 -7.59 14.94 15.90
CA GLU A 45 -6.90 15.35 14.67
C GLU A 45 -5.46 14.82 14.64
N SER A 46 -4.69 15.04 15.72
CA SER A 46 -3.33 14.52 15.85
C SER A 46 -3.27 12.99 15.77
N PHE A 47 -4.24 12.29 16.38
CA PHE A 47 -4.33 10.84 16.27
C PHE A 47 -4.56 10.39 14.82
N LEU A 48 -5.47 11.03 14.09
CA LEU A 48 -5.80 10.67 12.71
C LEU A 48 -4.65 10.97 11.75
N ILE A 49 -3.94 12.08 11.95
CA ILE A 49 -2.72 12.40 11.20
C ILE A 49 -1.67 11.32 11.43
N LEU A 50 -1.39 10.97 12.69
CA LEU A 50 -0.42 9.92 13.02
C LEU A 50 -0.84 8.56 12.45
N HIS A 51 -2.14 8.23 12.50
CA HIS A 51 -2.66 7.00 11.93
C HIS A 51 -2.51 6.97 10.40
N ARG A 52 -2.75 8.09 9.72
CA ARG A 52 -2.71 8.18 8.25
C ARG A 52 -1.30 8.29 7.68
N PHE A 53 -0.44 9.10 8.29
CA PHE A 53 0.87 9.48 7.75
C PHE A 53 2.05 8.91 8.54
N GLY A 54 1.85 8.46 9.78
CA GLY A 54 2.92 7.97 10.63
C GLY A 54 3.75 9.06 11.29
N CYS A 55 4.90 8.65 11.85
CA CYS A 55 5.82 9.56 12.51
C CYS A 55 6.65 10.29 11.46
N LEU A 56 6.56 11.62 11.44
CA LEU A 56 7.07 12.52 10.40
C LEU A 56 8.61 12.65 10.35
N THR A 57 9.35 11.71 10.94
CA THR A 57 10.74 11.96 11.32
C THR A 57 11.78 11.69 10.23
N ASP A 58 11.43 11.15 9.05
CA ASP A 58 12.47 10.57 8.19
C ASP A 58 12.24 10.61 6.66
N THR A 59 11.62 11.65 6.10
CA THR A 59 11.57 11.79 4.62
C THR A 59 11.86 13.20 4.14
N GLY A 60 12.73 13.32 3.12
CA GLY A 60 13.16 14.58 2.49
C GLY A 60 12.09 15.32 1.67
N THR A 61 10.82 14.89 1.75
CA THR A 61 9.63 15.48 1.11
C THR A 61 8.77 16.22 2.14
N GLU A 62 9.43 16.92 3.08
CA GLU A 62 8.78 17.57 4.23
C GLU A 62 7.72 18.60 3.80
N LEU A 63 7.94 19.31 2.68
CA LEU A 63 7.01 20.33 2.19
C LEU A 63 5.70 19.72 1.64
N GLU A 64 5.80 18.70 0.79
CA GLU A 64 4.63 18.01 0.21
C GLU A 64 3.84 17.28 1.30
N LEU A 65 4.54 16.67 2.25
CA LEU A 65 3.93 16.00 3.39
C LEU A 65 3.20 17.00 4.30
N ARG A 66 3.82 18.14 4.61
CA ARG A 66 3.16 19.23 5.36
C ARG A 66 1.90 19.73 4.65
N GLN A 67 1.97 19.92 3.33
CA GLN A 67 0.81 20.33 2.55
C GLN A 67 -0.30 19.27 2.57
N ALA A 68 0.06 17.99 2.43
CA ALA A 68 -0.90 16.88 2.53
C ALA A 68 -1.54 16.78 3.92
N ILE A 69 -0.78 17.08 4.98
CA ILE A 69 -1.30 17.13 6.36
C ILE A 69 -2.27 18.29 6.51
N GLU A 70 -1.91 19.50 6.10
CA GLU A 70 -2.80 20.67 6.21
C GLU A 70 -4.10 20.46 5.40
N ASN A 71 -4.01 19.94 4.18
CA ASN A 71 -5.19 19.56 3.40
C ASN A 71 -6.05 18.50 4.12
N PHE A 72 -5.43 17.55 4.82
CA PHE A 72 -6.15 16.55 5.61
C PHE A 72 -6.82 17.15 6.84
N ARG A 73 -6.17 18.13 7.50
CA ARG A 73 -6.72 18.87 8.64
C ARG A 73 -7.94 19.70 8.27
N GLU A 74 -7.84 20.48 7.19
CA GLU A 74 -8.96 21.26 6.66
C GLU A 74 -10.15 20.35 6.32
N ASN A 75 -9.89 19.22 5.66
CA ASN A 75 -10.92 18.23 5.35
C ASN A 75 -11.55 17.64 6.63
N LEU A 76 -10.77 17.32 7.64
CA LEU A 76 -11.30 16.83 8.92
C LEU A 76 -12.23 17.84 9.58
N GLN A 77 -11.86 19.12 9.57
CA GLN A 77 -12.62 20.18 10.24
C GLN A 77 -13.90 20.58 9.49
N HIS A 78 -13.88 20.57 8.16
CA HIS A 78 -14.98 21.12 7.35
C HIS A 78 -15.84 20.07 6.64
N SER A 79 -15.28 18.92 6.26
CA SER A 79 -16.00 17.93 5.43
C SER A 79 -16.57 16.75 6.21
N ILE A 80 -16.12 16.52 7.46
CA ILE A 80 -16.47 15.32 8.23
C ILE A 80 -17.26 15.68 9.49
N ASN A 81 -18.38 14.98 9.70
CA ASN A 81 -19.15 15.10 10.93
C ASN A 81 -18.37 14.52 12.13
N ALA A 82 -17.93 15.40 13.04
CA ALA A 82 -17.14 15.04 14.20
C ALA A 82 -17.81 14.01 15.14
N LYS A 83 -19.15 14.01 15.27
CA LYS A 83 -19.87 13.02 16.10
C LYS A 83 -19.81 11.62 15.49
N ASN A 84 -19.97 11.51 14.16
CA ASN A 84 -19.89 10.23 13.46
C ASN A 84 -18.47 9.71 13.42
N LEU A 85 -17.50 10.60 13.17
CA LEU A 85 -16.08 10.28 13.25
C LEU A 85 -15.71 9.76 14.64
N ASN A 86 -16.25 10.37 15.70
CA ASN A 86 -16.02 9.91 17.06
C ASN A 86 -16.43 8.44 17.25
N ARG A 87 -17.67 8.12 16.83
CA ARG A 87 -18.21 6.76 16.88
C ARG A 87 -17.37 5.80 16.06
N TYR A 88 -16.93 6.20 14.87
CA TYR A 88 -16.07 5.40 14.00
C TYR A 88 -14.73 5.06 14.67
N ILE A 89 -14.03 6.06 15.21
CA ILE A 89 -12.73 5.84 15.88
C ILE A 89 -12.93 4.95 17.11
N THR A 90 -13.97 5.20 17.91
CA THR A 90 -14.30 4.38 19.08
C THR A 90 -14.51 2.91 18.69
N ALA A 91 -15.29 2.65 17.64
CA ALA A 91 -15.52 1.30 17.12
C ALA A 91 -14.22 0.67 16.60
N TYR A 92 -13.39 1.43 15.87
CA TYR A 92 -12.10 0.97 15.37
C TYR A 92 -11.11 0.59 16.50
N MET A 93 -11.11 1.37 17.59
CA MET A 93 -10.27 1.10 18.77
C MET A 93 -10.72 -0.12 19.56
N GLN A 94 -12.03 -0.37 19.60
CA GLN A 94 -12.64 -1.50 20.29
C GLN A 94 -12.74 -2.77 19.43
N ARG A 95 -12.13 -2.76 18.24
CA ARG A 95 -12.18 -3.91 17.33
C ARG A 95 -11.60 -5.15 18.00
N LYS A 96 -12.29 -6.28 17.79
CA LYS A 96 -11.82 -7.61 18.19
C LYS A 96 -10.77 -8.12 17.19
N PRO A 97 -9.83 -8.96 17.63
CA PRO A 97 -8.84 -9.55 16.73
C PRO A 97 -9.55 -10.43 15.68
N LEU A 98 -9.04 -10.39 14.45
CA LEU A 98 -9.57 -11.16 13.32
C LEU A 98 -9.05 -12.61 13.29
N SER A 99 -8.02 -12.92 14.08
CA SER A 99 -7.34 -14.22 14.10
C SER A 99 -8.28 -15.41 14.32
N GLU A 100 -9.30 -15.25 15.17
CA GLU A 100 -10.27 -16.32 15.48
C GLU A 100 -11.16 -16.68 14.30
N ARG A 101 -11.39 -15.72 13.39
CA ARG A 101 -12.32 -15.85 12.26
C ARG A 101 -11.64 -15.99 10.91
N LEU A 102 -10.31 -15.98 10.91
CA LEU A 102 -9.49 -16.09 9.70
C LEU A 102 -9.58 -17.49 9.07
N GLY A 103 -9.90 -18.50 9.90
CA GLY A 103 -10.15 -19.89 9.52
C GLY A 103 -11.33 -20.13 8.59
N ASP A 104 -12.25 -19.16 8.56
CA ASP A 104 -13.48 -19.22 7.76
C ASP A 104 -13.30 -18.56 6.40
N LEU A 105 -12.21 -17.81 6.18
CA LEU A 105 -12.01 -17.02 4.97
C LEU A 105 -11.62 -17.90 3.77
N LYS A 106 -12.58 -18.13 2.86
CA LYS A 106 -12.41 -18.94 1.65
C LYS A 106 -11.97 -18.16 0.41
N CYS A 107 -12.11 -16.84 0.40
CA CYS A 107 -11.79 -16.02 -0.77
C CYS A 107 -10.29 -15.72 -0.89
N SER A 108 -9.86 -15.38 -2.11
CA SER A 108 -8.50 -14.91 -2.36
C SER A 108 -8.30 -13.52 -1.73
N VAL A 109 -7.11 -13.25 -1.19
CA VAL A 109 -6.81 -12.01 -0.47
C VAL A 109 -5.50 -11.42 -0.96
N LEU A 110 -5.54 -10.15 -1.35
CA LEU A 110 -4.37 -9.33 -1.61
C LEU A 110 -4.22 -8.29 -0.49
N LEU A 111 -3.13 -8.37 0.27
CA LEU A 111 -2.73 -7.35 1.24
C LEU A 111 -1.76 -6.38 0.59
N ILE A 112 -2.00 -5.08 0.72
CA ILE A 112 -1.11 -4.04 0.21
C ILE A 112 -0.74 -3.10 1.36
N THR A 113 0.55 -2.87 1.57
CA THR A 113 1.04 -1.89 2.54
C THR A 113 2.28 -1.16 2.02
N GLY A 114 2.50 0.05 2.53
CA GLY A 114 3.75 0.77 2.35
C GLY A 114 4.81 0.29 3.34
N ALA A 115 6.08 0.33 2.94
CA ALA A 115 7.23 -0.02 3.78
C ALA A 115 7.39 0.90 5.00
N LEU A 116 6.96 2.16 4.88
CA LEU A 116 6.99 3.18 5.92
C LEU A 116 5.63 3.34 6.63
N ALA A 117 4.63 2.53 6.28
CA ALA A 117 3.30 2.63 6.84
C ALA A 117 3.28 2.27 8.34
N PRO A 118 2.57 3.03 9.20
CA PRO A 118 2.41 2.70 10.62
C PRO A 118 1.82 1.30 10.85
N GLN A 119 0.97 0.86 9.93
CA GLN A 119 0.24 -0.40 9.99
C GLN A 119 1.05 -1.59 9.47
N ARG A 120 2.26 -1.39 8.93
CA ARG A 120 3.06 -2.44 8.28
C ARG A 120 3.21 -3.69 9.13
N LYS A 121 3.70 -3.54 10.38
CA LYS A 121 3.88 -4.66 11.32
C LYS A 121 2.57 -5.39 11.60
N GLY A 122 1.44 -4.68 11.60
CA GLY A 122 0.11 -5.25 11.76
C GLY A 122 -0.36 -6.03 10.52
N CYS A 123 0.00 -5.55 9.31
CA CYS A 123 -0.26 -6.23 8.04
C CYS A 123 0.55 -7.52 7.91
N GLU A 124 1.85 -7.48 8.21
CA GLU A 124 2.75 -8.64 8.17
C GLU A 124 2.26 -9.75 9.12
N LYS A 125 1.89 -9.40 10.36
CA LYS A 125 1.30 -10.36 11.33
C LYS A 125 -0.03 -10.95 10.85
N LEU A 126 -0.86 -10.14 10.17
CA LEU A 126 -2.12 -10.63 9.59
C LEU A 126 -1.83 -11.61 8.45
N TYR A 127 -0.86 -11.31 7.58
CA TYR A 127 -0.42 -12.19 6.51
C TYR A 127 0.13 -13.52 7.04
N GLU A 128 1.00 -13.48 8.07
CA GLU A 128 1.48 -14.71 8.73
C GLU A 128 0.33 -15.53 9.31
N SER A 129 -0.66 -14.87 9.92
CA SER A 129 -1.85 -15.54 10.46
C SER A 129 -2.68 -16.19 9.35
N LEU A 130 -2.83 -15.50 8.20
CA LEU A 130 -3.48 -16.04 7.01
C LEU A 130 -2.73 -17.26 6.47
N MET A 131 -1.41 -17.21 6.39
CA MET A 131 -0.57 -18.31 5.90
C MET A 131 -0.66 -19.55 6.80
N LYS A 132 -0.65 -19.37 8.13
CA LYS A 132 -0.81 -20.47 9.10
C LYS A 132 -2.14 -21.21 8.93
N VAL A 133 -3.22 -20.48 8.66
CA VAL A 133 -4.54 -21.07 8.40
C VAL A 133 -4.56 -21.84 7.07
N GLN A 134 -3.82 -21.38 6.06
CA GLN A 134 -3.78 -22.02 4.75
C GLN A 134 -3.16 -23.41 4.80
N GLY A 135 -2.06 -23.58 5.56
CA GLY A 135 -1.39 -24.88 5.70
C GLY A 135 -2.27 -25.99 6.29
N ALA A 136 -3.36 -25.64 6.99
CA ALA A 136 -4.28 -26.57 7.64
C ALA A 136 -5.49 -26.99 6.79
N LYS A 137 -5.81 -26.25 5.72
CA LYS A 137 -6.96 -26.53 4.83
C LYS A 137 -6.53 -26.35 3.38
N SER A 138 -6.72 -27.39 2.56
CA SER A 138 -6.51 -27.43 1.10
C SER A 138 -7.39 -26.42 0.34
N SER A 139 -7.16 -25.12 0.55
CA SER A 139 -7.88 -24.02 -0.06
C SER A 139 -7.06 -23.46 -1.21
N CYS A 140 -7.64 -23.48 -2.41
CA CYS A 140 -7.11 -22.92 -3.65
C CYS A 140 -7.16 -21.37 -3.68
N ALA A 141 -7.36 -20.71 -2.53
CA ALA A 141 -7.42 -19.27 -2.43
C ALA A 141 -6.02 -18.65 -2.42
N THR A 142 -5.75 -17.75 -3.38
CA THR A 142 -4.48 -17.01 -3.46
C THR A 142 -4.42 -15.98 -2.34
N ARG A 143 -3.32 -15.97 -1.58
CA ARG A 143 -3.08 -15.04 -0.48
C ARG A 143 -1.72 -14.39 -0.69
N GLU A 144 -1.68 -13.10 -0.92
CA GLU A 144 -0.46 -12.37 -1.28
C GLU A 144 -0.30 -11.10 -0.46
N LEU A 145 0.94 -10.72 -0.18
CA LEU A 145 1.31 -9.48 0.49
C LEU A 145 2.27 -8.68 -0.41
N VAL A 146 1.85 -7.49 -0.80
CA VAL A 146 2.67 -6.53 -1.55
C VAL A 146 3.09 -5.42 -0.60
N VAL A 147 4.40 -5.27 -0.42
CA VAL A 147 5.01 -4.17 0.34
C VAL A 147 5.67 -3.21 -0.64
N VAL A 148 5.16 -1.99 -0.72
CA VAL A 148 5.70 -0.95 -1.60
C VAL A 148 6.80 -0.18 -0.86
N GLU A 149 8.01 -0.18 -1.41
CA GLU A 149 9.18 0.47 -0.80
C GLU A 149 9.06 2.00 -0.78
N ASN A 150 9.68 2.62 0.23
CA ASN A 150 9.79 4.08 0.40
C ASN A 150 8.45 4.84 0.39
N VAL A 151 7.37 4.19 0.81
CA VAL A 151 6.02 4.76 0.80
C VAL A 151 5.34 4.51 2.15
N ALA A 152 4.65 5.53 2.66
CA ALA A 152 3.82 5.40 3.86
C ALA A 152 2.37 5.09 3.47
N ASN A 153 1.78 5.89 2.58
CA ASN A 153 0.41 5.75 2.11
C ASN A 153 0.37 5.41 0.62
N VAL A 154 0.17 4.13 0.31
CA VAL A 154 0.27 3.61 -1.06
C VAL A 154 -0.76 4.22 -2.00
N LEU A 155 -1.96 4.53 -1.50
CA LEU A 155 -3.03 5.11 -2.33
C LEU A 155 -2.75 6.55 -2.76
N ALA A 156 -2.01 7.31 -1.96
CA ALA A 156 -1.69 8.70 -2.26
C ALA A 156 -0.37 8.83 -3.04
N GLU A 157 0.65 8.08 -2.63
CA GLU A 157 2.00 8.23 -3.16
C GLU A 157 2.26 7.36 -4.39
N ARG A 158 1.72 6.14 -4.44
CA ARG A 158 1.95 5.16 -5.52
C ARG A 158 0.68 4.42 -5.95
N PRO A 159 -0.35 5.15 -6.44
CA PRO A 159 -1.56 4.52 -6.95
C PRO A 159 -1.29 3.62 -8.15
N ASP A 160 -0.25 3.92 -8.94
CA ASP A 160 0.24 3.10 -10.05
C ASP A 160 0.54 1.67 -9.60
N LYS A 161 1.26 1.49 -8.50
CA LYS A 161 1.61 0.16 -7.96
C LYS A 161 0.42 -0.58 -7.38
N VAL A 162 -0.54 0.15 -6.80
CA VAL A 162 -1.79 -0.45 -6.31
C VAL A 162 -2.61 -0.99 -7.46
N ILE A 163 -2.75 -0.22 -8.54
CA ILE A 163 -3.51 -0.61 -9.74
C ILE A 163 -2.85 -1.80 -10.42
N GLU A 164 -1.52 -1.79 -10.56
CA GLU A 164 -0.75 -2.90 -11.12
C GLU A 164 -0.97 -4.19 -10.30
N SER A 165 -0.83 -4.12 -8.98
CA SER A 165 -1.06 -5.26 -8.07
C SER A 165 -2.51 -5.77 -8.12
N MET A 166 -3.47 -4.84 -8.19
CA MET A 166 -4.89 -5.17 -8.31
C MET A 166 -5.19 -5.84 -9.65
N GLN A 167 -4.59 -5.39 -10.74
CA GLN A 167 -4.74 -6.02 -12.06
C GLN A 167 -4.25 -7.47 -12.03
N TYR A 168 -3.06 -7.74 -11.48
CA TYR A 168 -2.54 -9.09 -11.37
C TYR A 168 -3.42 -9.98 -10.48
N PHE A 169 -3.93 -9.44 -9.39
CA PHE A 169 -4.85 -10.18 -8.52
C PHE A 169 -6.16 -10.54 -9.23
N LEU A 170 -6.76 -9.59 -9.95
CA LEU A 170 -7.97 -9.84 -10.73
C LEU A 170 -7.73 -10.93 -11.79
N GLN A 171 -6.60 -10.87 -12.49
CA GLN A 171 -6.19 -11.89 -13.46
C GLN A 171 -5.98 -13.26 -12.79
N GLY A 172 -5.37 -13.28 -11.61
CA GLY A 172 -5.14 -14.50 -10.82
C GLY A 172 -6.43 -15.20 -10.36
N ILE A 173 -7.51 -14.44 -10.12
CA ILE A 173 -8.83 -15.01 -9.80
C ILE A 173 -9.68 -15.32 -11.05
N GLY A 174 -9.12 -15.15 -12.25
CA GLY A 174 -9.78 -15.45 -13.53
C GLY A 174 -10.63 -14.30 -14.10
N LEU A 175 -10.53 -13.10 -13.54
CA LEU A 175 -11.19 -11.90 -14.06
C LEU A 175 -10.22 -11.09 -14.93
N VAL A 176 -10.74 -10.34 -15.91
CA VAL A 176 -9.94 -9.34 -16.63
C VAL A 176 -8.70 -9.92 -17.37
N SER A 177 -8.79 -11.18 -17.82
CA SER A 177 -7.72 -11.94 -18.49
C SER A 177 -7.25 -11.35 -19.83
N HIS A 178 -8.06 -10.50 -20.45
CA HIS A 178 -7.78 -9.91 -21.76
C HIS A 178 -7.00 -8.59 -21.68
N LEU A 179 -6.79 -8.03 -20.47
CA LEU A 179 -5.94 -6.85 -20.32
C LEU A 179 -4.47 -7.25 -20.45
N LYS A 180 -3.75 -6.53 -21.31
CA LYS A 180 -2.30 -6.64 -21.38
C LYS A 180 -1.73 -6.32 -20.00
N MET A 181 -0.89 -7.23 -19.48
CA MET A 181 -0.13 -6.95 -18.27
C MET A 181 0.65 -5.65 -18.47
N GLN A 182 0.60 -4.76 -17.50
CA GLN A 182 1.46 -3.58 -17.47
C GLN A 182 2.88 -4.07 -17.26
N THR A 183 3.55 -4.43 -18.36
CA THR A 183 4.96 -4.83 -18.30
C THR A 183 5.72 -3.58 -17.88
N THR A 184 6.15 -3.53 -16.62
CA THR A 184 7.49 -3.01 -16.38
C THR A 184 8.38 -3.85 -17.28
N PRO A 185 9.19 -3.26 -18.17
CA PRO A 185 10.07 -4.04 -19.03
C PRO A 185 11.02 -4.77 -18.10
N LEU A 186 10.68 -6.01 -17.77
CA LEU A 186 11.64 -6.99 -17.33
C LEU A 186 12.61 -7.03 -18.50
N ASN A 187 13.80 -6.46 -18.29
CA ASN A 187 14.95 -6.68 -19.15
C ASN A 187 15.34 -8.16 -18.97
N LEU A 188 14.45 -9.07 -19.38
CA LEU A 188 14.83 -10.41 -19.69
C LEU A 188 15.75 -10.24 -20.89
N ASN A 189 17.05 -10.35 -20.63
CA ASN A 189 18.10 -10.60 -21.61
C ASN A 189 17.85 -11.94 -22.34
N ARG A 190 16.64 -12.16 -22.87
CA ARG A 190 16.24 -13.33 -23.67
C ARG A 190 16.72 -13.21 -25.12
N ARG A 191 17.67 -12.31 -25.40
CA ARG A 191 18.26 -12.11 -26.72
C ARG A 191 19.76 -12.43 -26.78
N MET A 192 20.35 -13.06 -25.76
CA MET A 192 21.70 -13.62 -25.91
C MET A 192 21.61 -14.98 -26.59
N SER A 193 22.34 -15.17 -27.70
CA SER A 193 22.47 -16.49 -28.34
C SER A 193 23.33 -17.40 -27.46
N MET A 194 23.27 -18.72 -27.68
CA MET A 194 24.17 -19.67 -27.01
C MET A 194 25.64 -19.31 -27.22
N GLU A 195 26.00 -18.71 -28.36
CA GLU A 195 27.39 -18.29 -28.63
C GLU A 195 27.83 -17.09 -27.79
N ASP A 196 26.90 -16.31 -27.24
CA ASP A 196 27.22 -15.19 -26.35
C ASP A 196 27.43 -15.63 -24.90
N TYR A 197 26.92 -16.81 -24.50
CA TYR A 197 27.20 -17.42 -23.19
C TYR A 197 28.59 -18.04 -23.11
N ASP A 198 29.13 -18.50 -24.25
CA ASP A 198 30.44 -19.15 -24.32
C ASP A 198 31.62 -18.16 -24.36
N LYS A 199 31.35 -16.85 -24.50
CA LYS A 199 32.40 -15.84 -24.42
C LYS A 199 32.74 -15.58 -22.95
N PRO A 200 34.02 -15.62 -22.55
CA PRO A 200 34.41 -15.29 -21.19
C PRO A 200 33.95 -13.86 -20.88
N MET A 201 33.19 -13.69 -19.79
CA MET A 201 32.74 -12.36 -19.35
C MET A 201 33.96 -11.52 -18.94
N GLY A 202 34.54 -10.82 -19.91
CA GLY A 202 35.52 -9.77 -19.66
C GLY A 202 34.90 -8.69 -18.78
N ARG A 203 35.64 -8.24 -17.77
CA ARG A 203 35.30 -7.24 -16.74
C ARG A 203 34.28 -6.21 -17.22
N VAL A 204 32.99 -6.47 -16.98
CA VAL A 204 31.90 -5.54 -17.31
C VAL A 204 32.05 -4.33 -16.39
N GLN A 205 32.51 -3.21 -16.97
CA GLN A 205 32.42 -1.91 -16.34
C GLN A 205 30.93 -1.58 -16.15
N LEU A 206 30.51 -1.44 -14.90
CA LEU A 206 29.27 -0.81 -14.49
C LEU A 206 29.32 0.68 -14.88
N ALA A 207 29.13 0.99 -16.15
CA ALA A 207 29.05 2.36 -16.65
C ALA A 207 28.12 2.43 -17.87
N GLY A 208 26.84 2.63 -17.60
CA GLY A 208 25.82 2.92 -18.60
C GLY A 208 24.53 3.20 -17.83
N GLY A 209 24.29 4.41 -17.33
CA GLY A 209 24.30 5.65 -18.10
C GLY A 209 22.84 5.93 -18.49
N PHE A 210 22.13 6.61 -17.60
CA PHE A 210 20.83 7.23 -17.88
C PHE A 210 20.94 8.02 -19.19
N ARG A 211 20.11 7.69 -20.18
CA ARG A 211 19.83 8.60 -21.29
C ARG A 211 18.43 9.16 -21.08
N PRO A 212 18.28 10.44 -20.68
CA PRO A 212 17.03 11.14 -20.87
C PRO A 212 16.87 11.47 -22.36
N ASN A 213 15.69 11.20 -22.90
CA ASN A 213 15.25 11.74 -24.17
C ASN A 213 15.36 13.27 -24.14
N LEU A 214 16.15 13.84 -25.04
CA LEU A 214 16.05 15.25 -25.40
C LEU A 214 15.96 15.34 -26.91
N THR A 215 14.78 15.74 -27.37
CA THR A 215 14.50 16.24 -28.70
C THR A 215 15.19 17.59 -28.93
N THR A 216 15.25 17.98 -30.21
CA THR A 216 15.45 19.33 -30.80
C THR A 216 16.68 19.43 -31.73
N PRO A 217 16.77 20.44 -32.63
CA PRO A 217 16.54 20.26 -34.07
C PRO A 217 17.72 20.84 -34.90
N ASN A 218 17.58 20.82 -36.22
CA ASN A 218 18.40 21.51 -37.23
C ASN A 218 19.72 20.84 -37.62
N ASP A 219 19.74 20.31 -38.84
CA ASP A 219 20.95 20.25 -39.67
C ASP A 219 20.58 20.61 -41.12
N VAL A 220 20.86 21.86 -41.50
CA VAL A 220 21.24 22.35 -42.84
C VAL A 220 22.31 23.40 -42.53
N PRO A 221 23.55 23.34 -43.06
CA PRO A 221 23.94 23.64 -44.47
C PRO A 221 25.12 22.74 -44.98
N ASP A 222 25.75 22.83 -46.16
CA ASP A 222 25.63 23.54 -47.44
C ASP A 222 26.51 22.79 -48.49
N GLU A 223 26.19 23.01 -49.77
CA GLU A 223 26.97 22.94 -51.02
C GLU A 223 28.37 22.26 -51.10
N ASN A 224 28.56 21.38 -52.10
CA ASN A 224 29.27 21.75 -53.34
C ASN A 224 29.39 20.62 -54.38
N ASN A 225 29.19 21.04 -55.64
CA ASN A 225 29.51 20.45 -56.95
C ASN A 225 28.59 19.36 -57.54
#